data_AF-A0AAU7U943-F1
#
_entry.id   AF-A0AAU7U943-F1
#
_cell.length_a   1.000
_cell.length_b   1.000
_cell.length_c   1.000
_cell.angle_alpha   90.00
_cell.angle_beta   90.00
_cell.angle_gamma   90.00
#
_symmetry.space_group_name_H-M   'P 1'
#
loop_
_entity.id
_entity.type
_entity.pdbx_description
1 polymer ?
#
loop_
_entity_poly.entity_id
_entity_poly.type
_entity_poly.pdbx_seq_one_letter_code
_entity_poly.pdbx_strand_id
1 'polypeptide(L)'
;MALCELCGRDVPRTTLHHLVPRVVGRRRGERVVDLPTAQLCPPCHKMLHRLYSNHELGRDLSSLEALRQQPEVQRFVKWVRTQPGSKGVRVK
;
A
#
# COMPACT_ATOMS: atom_id res chain seq x y z
N MET A 1 17.95 2.95 4.68
CA MET A 1 16.79 3.81 4.99
C MET A 1 16.05 4.05 3.68
N ALA A 2 14.73 3.91 3.68
CA ALA A 2 13.88 3.94 2.50
C ALA A 2 12.55 4.63 2.82
N LEU A 3 12.10 5.49 1.92
CA LEU A 3 10.86 6.26 2.10
C LEU A 3 9.65 5.42 1.68
N CYS A 4 8.65 5.29 2.57
CA CYS A 4 7.37 4.67 2.23
C CYS A 4 6.52 5.63 1.39
N GLU A 5 6.10 5.23 0.20
CA GLU A 5 5.34 6.09 -0.71
C GLU A 5 3.90 6.39 -0.23
N LEU A 6 3.34 5.58 0.67
CA LEU A 6 2.01 5.85 1.23
C LEU A 6 2.05 6.75 2.46
N CYS A 7 2.82 6.37 3.50
CA CYS A 7 2.85 7.10 4.76
C CYS A 7 3.97 8.14 4.88
N GLY A 8 4.96 8.15 3.98
CA GLY A 8 6.05 9.12 4.00
C GLY A 8 7.05 8.95 5.16
N ARG A 9 7.00 7.85 5.90
CA ARG A 9 8.02 7.55 6.91
C ARG A 9 9.29 6.99 6.27
N ASP A 10 10.43 7.38 6.82
CA ASP A 10 11.69 6.68 6.58
C ASP A 10 11.76 5.40 7.42
N VAL A 11 12.00 4.27 6.76
CA VAL A 11 11.97 2.93 7.35
C VAL A 11 13.20 2.11 6.91
N PRO A 12 13.59 1.07 7.66
CA PRO A 12 14.71 0.20 7.27
C PRO A 12 14.49 -0.50 5.93
N ARG A 13 13.24 -0.84 5.60
CA ARG A 13 12.87 -1.53 4.36
C ARG A 13 11.46 -1.20 3.91
N THR A 14 11.27 -1.20 2.60
CA THR A 14 9.96 -1.22 1.93
C THR A 14 9.77 -2.56 1.23
N THR A 15 8.56 -2.79 0.74
CA THR A 15 8.16 -3.94 -0.06
C THR A 15 7.41 -3.43 -1.27
N LEU A 16 7.66 -4.05 -2.42
CA LEU A 16 6.94 -3.75 -3.65
C LEU A 16 5.49 -4.21 -3.51
N HIS A 17 4.56 -3.26 -3.66
CA HIS A 17 3.13 -3.52 -3.72
C HIS A 17 2.64 -3.22 -5.13
N HIS A 18 1.82 -4.11 -5.70
CA HIS A 18 1.17 -3.85 -6.98
C HIS A 18 -0.17 -3.17 -6.69
N LEU A 19 -0.32 -1.92 -7.12
CA LEU A 19 -1.53 -1.11 -6.87
C LEU A 19 -2.73 -1.73 -7.61
N VAL A 20 -2.49 -2.35 -8.76
CA VAL A 20 -3.41 -3.34 -9.34
C VAL A 20 -2.93 -4.73 -8.94
N PRO A 21 -3.70 -5.51 -8.15
CA PRO A 21 -3.27 -6.84 -7.76
C PRO A 21 -2.98 -7.72 -8.98
N ARG A 22 -1.89 -8.49 -8.94
CA ARG A 22 -1.42 -9.32 -10.06
C ARG A 22 -2.50 -10.23 -10.64
N VAL A 23 -3.38 -10.76 -9.78
CA VAL A 23 -4.51 -11.62 -10.19
C VAL A 23 -5.53 -10.84 -11.02
N VAL A 24 -5.80 -9.58 -10.66
CA VAL A 24 -6.72 -8.72 -11.40
C VAL A 24 -6.11 -8.30 -12.73
N GLY A 25 -4.86 -7.83 -12.74
CA GLY A 25 -4.17 -7.44 -13.97
C GLY A 25 -4.10 -8.59 -14.98
N ARG A 26 -3.74 -9.80 -14.53
CA ARG A 26 -3.75 -10.99 -15.40
C ARG A 26 -5.12 -11.31 -15.98
N ARG A 27 -6.20 -11.18 -15.19
CA ARG A 27 -7.57 -11.39 -15.67
C ARG A 27 -8.00 -10.35 -16.71
N ARG A 28 -7.39 -9.16 -16.70
CA ARG A 28 -7.59 -8.09 -17.70
C ARG A 28 -6.70 -8.23 -18.94
N GLY A 29 -5.82 -9.24 -18.99
CA GLY A 29 -4.85 -9.42 -20.07
C GLY A 29 -3.61 -8.54 -19.96
N GLU A 30 -3.40 -7.86 -18.83
CA GLU A 30 -2.25 -6.99 -18.60
C GLU A 30 -1.01 -7.81 -18.19
N ARG A 31 0.18 -7.39 -18.65
CA ARG A 31 1.44 -8.01 -18.20
C ARG A 31 1.77 -7.50 -16.79
N VAL A 32 2.16 -8.42 -15.91
CA VAL A 32 2.47 -8.09 -14.49
C VAL A 32 3.54 -6.99 -14.36
N VAL A 33 4.51 -6.98 -15.27
CA VAL A 33 5.61 -6.00 -15.32
C VAL A 33 5.13 -4.58 -15.61
N ASP A 34 3.99 -4.43 -16.28
CA ASP A 34 3.44 -3.12 -16.64
C ASP A 34 2.47 -2.58 -15.58
N LEU A 35 2.10 -3.39 -14.58
CA LEU A 35 1.16 -2.98 -13.54
C LEU A 35 1.79 -1.88 -12.68
N PRO A 36 1.03 -0.86 -12.28
CA PRO A 36 1.54 0.20 -11.42
C PRO A 36 1.92 -0.38 -10.04
N THR A 37 3.08 0.04 -9.54
CA THR A 37 3.63 -0.43 -8.26
C THR A 37 3.99 0.72 -7.33
N ALA A 38 4.08 0.43 -6.03
CA ALA A 38 4.58 1.35 -5.02
C ALA A 38 5.43 0.62 -3.96
N GLN A 39 6.43 1.31 -3.44
CA GLN A 39 7.32 0.90 -2.35
C GLN A 39 6.68 1.27 -1.01
N LEU A 40 6.13 0.27 -0.33
CA LEU A 40 5.41 0.46 0.92
C LEU A 40 6.15 -0.15 2.10
N CYS A 41 6.15 0.52 3.26
CA CYS A 41 6.60 -0.11 4.49
C CYS A 41 5.67 -1.30 4.85
N PRO A 42 6.17 -2.35 5.55
CA PRO A 42 5.38 -3.54 5.86
C PRO A 42 4.02 -3.25 6.54
N PRO A 43 3.89 -2.28 7.47
CA PRO A 43 2.60 -1.91 8.04
C PRO A 43 1.61 -1.34 7.01
N CYS A 44 2.06 -0.44 6.12
CA CYS A 44 1.21 0.09 5.06
C CYS A 44 0.76 -1.01 4.10
N HIS A 45 1.68 -1.87 3.67
CA HIS A 45 1.35 -2.97 2.78
C HIS A 45 0.30 -3.92 3.41
N LYS A 46 0.52 -4.32 4.67
CA LYS A 46 -0.40 -5.21 5.39
C LYS A 46 -1.78 -4.58 5.60
N MET A 47 -1.82 -3.27 5.89
CA MET A 47 -3.07 -2.55 6.11
C MET A 47 -3.94 -2.50 4.85
N LEU A 48 -3.36 -2.26 3.66
CA LEU A 48 -4.12 -2.24 2.41
C LEU A 48 -4.83 -3.57 2.14
N HIS A 49 -4.12 -4.69 2.29
CA HIS A 49 -4.70 -6.03 2.11
C HIS A 49 -5.63 -6.48 3.24
N ARG A 50 -5.70 -5.72 4.33
CA ARG A 50 -6.68 -5.95 5.39
C ARG A 50 -7.96 -5.16 5.15
N LEU A 51 -7.85 -3.91 4.69
CA LEU A 51 -9.00 -3.04 4.45
C LEU A 51 -9.71 -3.38 3.14
N TYR A 52 -8.95 -3.71 2.10
CA TYR A 52 -9.49 -3.82 0.74
C TYR A 52 -9.24 -5.20 0.15
N SER A 53 -10.24 -5.72 -0.52
CA SER A 53 -10.13 -6.88 -1.37
C SER A 53 -9.30 -6.56 -2.62
N ASN A 54 -8.82 -7.61 -3.30
CA ASN A 54 -8.13 -7.44 -4.57
C ASN A 54 -9.01 -6.77 -5.64
N HIS A 55 -10.33 -6.98 -5.58
CA HIS A 55 -11.26 -6.37 -6.54
C HIS A 55 -11.35 -4.86 -6.34
N GLU A 56 -11.51 -4.39 -5.10
CA GLU A 56 -11.55 -2.96 -4.77
C GLU A 56 -10.22 -2.27 -5.13
N LEU A 57 -9.08 -2.87 -4.78
CA LEU A 57 -7.75 -2.38 -5.17
C LEU A 57 -7.60 -2.28 -6.69
N GLY A 58 -8.01 -3.30 -7.43
CA GLY A 58 -7.86 -3.31 -8.88
C GLY A 58 -8.81 -2.37 -9.63
N ARG A 59 -9.96 -2.01 -9.04
CA ARG A 59 -11.01 -1.22 -9.71
C ARG A 59 -10.95 0.25 -9.32
N ASP A 60 -11.07 0.54 -8.04
CA ASP A 60 -11.35 1.90 -7.54
C ASP A 60 -10.12 2.50 -6.82
N LEU A 61 -9.18 1.65 -6.38
CA LEU A 61 -8.06 2.04 -5.53
C LEU A 61 -6.68 1.68 -6.11
N SER A 62 -6.57 1.74 -7.44
CA SER A 62 -5.39 1.31 -8.21
C SER A 62 -4.27 2.36 -8.30
N SER A 63 -4.33 3.43 -7.51
CA SER A 63 -3.33 4.49 -7.45
C SER A 63 -3.06 4.95 -6.01
N LEU A 64 -1.87 5.50 -5.75
CA LEU A 64 -1.55 6.09 -4.44
C LEU A 64 -2.47 7.27 -4.10
N GLU A 65 -2.89 8.03 -5.11
CA GLU A 65 -3.82 9.13 -4.93
C GLU A 65 -5.18 8.63 -4.44
N ALA A 66 -5.77 7.64 -5.12
CA ALA A 66 -7.04 7.05 -4.74
C ALA A 66 -6.98 6.45 -3.33
N LEU A 67 -5.88 5.76 -2.99
CA LEU A 67 -5.65 5.23 -1.65
C LEU A 67 -5.57 6.33 -0.58
N ARG A 68 -4.88 7.45 -0.86
CA ARG A 68 -4.74 8.57 0.08
C ARG A 68 -6.06 9.31 0.32
N GLN A 69 -7.02 9.22 -0.60
CA GLN A 69 -8.34 9.81 -0.44
C GLN A 69 -9.26 8.98 0.47
N GLN A 70 -8.92 7.72 0.78
CA GLN A 70 -9.75 6.88 1.63
C GLN A 70 -9.67 7.27 3.11
N PRO A 71 -10.81 7.51 3.81
CA PRO A 71 -10.81 7.92 5.21
C PRO A 71 -10.09 6.93 6.14
N GLU A 72 -10.21 5.64 5.87
CA GLU A 72 -9.57 4.59 6.67
C GLU A 72 -8.04 4.62 6.52
N VAL A 73 -7.56 4.80 5.30
CA VAL A 73 -6.14 4.95 4.99
C VAL A 73 -5.59 6.22 5.63
N GLN A 74 -6.31 7.35 5.58
CA GLN A 74 -5.90 8.59 6.22
C GLN A 74 -5.77 8.44 7.74
N ARG A 75 -6.75 7.80 8.40
CA ARG A 75 -6.70 7.50 9.84
C ARG A 75 -5.48 6.65 10.18
N PHE A 76 -5.24 5.59 9.41
CA PHE A 76 -4.08 4.73 9.59
C PHE A 76 -2.76 5.47 9.37
N VAL A 77 -2.64 6.25 8.29
CA VAL A 77 -1.42 7.01 7.96
C VAL A 77 -1.12 8.03 9.05
N LYS A 78 -2.13 8.74 9.55
CA LYS A 78 -1.98 9.69 10.67
C LYS A 78 -1.39 9.00 11.90
N TRP A 79 -1.92 7.83 12.26
CA TRP A 79 -1.42 7.06 13.40
C TRP A 79 -0.04 6.45 13.15
N VAL A 80 0.19 5.80 12.00
CA VAL A 80 1.45 5.08 11.74
C VAL A 80 2.64 6.04 11.69
N ARG A 81 2.42 7.30 11.30
CA ARG A 81 3.42 8.38 11.32
C ARG A 81 3.96 8.68 12.71
N THR A 82 3.20 8.42 13.78
CA THR A 82 3.67 8.62 15.16
C THR A 82 4.50 7.45 15.69
N GLN A 83 4.60 6.35 14.92
CA GLN A 83 5.34 5.17 15.32
C GLN A 83 6.77 5.21 14.77
N PRO A 84 7.79 4.75 15.54
CA PRO A 84 9.18 4.70 15.08
C PRO A 84 9.30 3.90 13.78
N GLY A 85 9.99 4.46 12.78
CA GLY A 85 10.22 3.79 11.49
C GLY A 85 11.07 2.52 11.61
N SER A 86 11.96 2.48 12.60
CA SER A 86 12.88 1.36 12.87
C SER A 86 12.27 0.20 13.66
N LYS A 87 11.12 0.40 14.32
CA LYS A 87 10.46 -0.65 15.12
C LYS A 87 9.31 -1.29 14.35
N GLY A 88 9.15 -2.60 14.52
CA GLY A 88 8.04 -3.34 13.92
C GLY A 88 6.69 -2.85 14.47
N VAL A 89 5.88 -2.23 13.61
CA VAL A 89 4.51 -1.82 13.96
C VAL A 89 3.57 -2.99 13.66
N ARG A 90 2.83 -3.46 14.67
CA ARG A 90 1.79 -4.47 14.48
C ARG A 90 0.51 -3.79 13.98
N VAL A 91 0.14 -4.06 12.73
CA VAL A 91 -1.21 -3.77 12.22
C VAL A 91 -2.13 -4.80 12.84
N LYS A 92 -2.97 -4.35 13.77
CA LYS A 92 -3.98 -5.16 14.46
C LYS A 92 -5.15 -5.48 13.58
#